data_AF-A0A644XTD2-F1
#
_entry.id   AF-A0A644XTD2-F1
#
_cell.length_a   1.000
_cell.length_b   1.000
_cell.length_c   1.000
_cell.angle_alpha   90.00
_cell.angle_beta   90.00
_cell.angle_gamma   90.00
#
_symmetry.space_group_name_H-M   'P 1'
#
loop_
_entity.id
_entity.type
_entity.pdbx_description
1 polymer ?
#
loop_
_entity_poly.entity_id
_entity_poly.type
_entity_poly.pdbx_seq_one_letter_code
_entity_poly.pdbx_strand_id
1 'polypeptide(L)'
;MKKCLLILLLLLMLFYTACDNHLDNVQKPGESSFSTEEDIEDTQAPPKTSSPIYILANSRFLGSYYCGEWNSLFCSEDNRDISKFMLKDVVAGKYVCYQAGVKIYDAAQLRLSPACLINVDIDLLRQFGTSYFSEDGNEYYIFPSPLKLDEKFNNVFLPASNVFVYFGTDDGFPQADFSDSLNVPRKRLDLSADFNPFHREINSIEPTQAAIKELCRLFEENDMANTYPVFYEAYSGDFDGDGRKESAFFANSLRGENLGIAIKAYEGKTDKLGTYTVILYQDDDGSFETVFSDFRLYSGDFTPNLDNEMELPFGEQERHFQYIASVIIADVNNDGLFEIICEFVGQGSSSGLLFAQEVQGTYTNVLSAYNS
;
A
#
# COMPACT_ATOMS: atom_id res chain seq x y z
N MET A 1 56.33 13.53 22.80
CA MET A 1 55.52 12.40 22.27
C MET A 1 55.82 11.08 22.99
N LYS A 2 55.53 10.98 24.30
CA LYS A 2 55.67 9.74 25.10
C LYS A 2 54.61 9.62 26.20
N LYS A 3 53.42 10.20 25.99
CA LYS A 3 52.28 10.11 26.94
C LYS A 3 50.94 9.67 26.31
N CYS A 4 50.90 9.36 25.01
CA CYS A 4 49.68 8.88 24.33
C CYS A 4 49.71 7.37 24.01
N LEU A 5 50.79 6.64 24.32
CA LEU A 5 50.89 5.21 24.04
C LEU A 5 50.49 4.31 25.23
N LEU A 6 50.30 4.88 26.43
CA LEU A 6 50.02 4.12 27.66
C LEU A 6 48.52 3.88 27.91
N ILE A 7 47.63 4.64 27.25
CA ILE A 7 46.17 4.54 27.42
C ILE A 7 45.57 3.51 26.44
N LEU A 8 46.23 3.28 25.30
CA LEU A 8 45.76 2.31 24.29
C LEU A 8 46.09 0.84 24.63
N LEU A 9 47.03 0.60 25.56
CA LEU A 9 47.41 -0.74 26.03
C LEU A 9 46.62 -1.21 27.26
N LEU A 10 45.86 -0.32 27.92
CA LEU A 10 45.04 -0.66 29.09
C LEU A 10 43.58 -1.00 28.75
N LEU A 11 43.13 -0.73 27.51
CA LEU A 11 41.75 -0.98 27.05
C LEU A 11 41.59 -2.28 26.26
N LEU A 12 42.68 -2.98 25.95
CA LEU A 12 42.70 -4.23 25.15
C LEU A 12 42.86 -5.51 26.00
N MET A 13 42.79 -5.39 27.34
CA MET A 13 43.10 -6.48 28.30
C MET A 13 41.92 -6.88 29.20
N LEU A 14 40.66 -6.50 28.87
CA LEU A 14 39.51 -6.77 29.75
C LEU A 14 38.38 -7.65 29.20
N PHE A 15 38.52 -8.26 28.02
CA PHE A 15 37.56 -9.27 27.58
C PHE A 15 38.23 -10.40 26.80
N TYR A 16 39.05 -11.20 27.47
CA TYR A 16 39.23 -12.62 27.15
C TYR A 16 39.79 -13.36 28.37
N THR A 17 39.30 -14.57 28.58
CA THR A 17 39.55 -15.54 29.67
C THR A 17 38.67 -15.35 30.92
N ALA A 18 37.98 -16.37 31.43
CA ALA A 18 37.66 -17.71 30.94
C ALA A 18 36.57 -18.27 31.87
N CYS A 19 35.72 -19.14 31.32
CA CYS A 19 35.03 -20.19 32.07
C CYS A 19 36.01 -20.96 32.95
N ASP A 20 35.61 -21.34 34.16
CA ASP A 20 35.38 -22.74 34.50
C ASP A 20 34.81 -22.89 35.92
N ASN A 21 33.85 -23.80 36.09
CA ASN A 21 33.80 -24.70 37.24
C ASN A 21 32.81 -25.85 36.97
N HIS A 22 33.39 -26.94 36.46
CA HIS A 22 33.35 -28.30 37.03
C HIS A 22 32.02 -29.11 37.10
N LEU A 23 31.90 -30.02 36.12
CA LEU A 23 31.66 -31.47 36.19
C LEU A 23 31.12 -32.12 37.49
N ASP A 24 30.04 -32.91 37.36
CA ASP A 24 30.13 -34.37 37.19
C ASP A 24 28.73 -35.02 37.04
N ASN A 25 28.47 -35.74 35.94
CA ASN A 25 28.17 -37.18 36.02
C ASN A 25 28.09 -37.86 34.66
N VAL A 26 28.64 -39.07 34.63
CA VAL A 26 28.88 -39.95 33.49
C VAL A 26 27.67 -40.86 33.24
N GLN A 27 27.18 -40.98 31.99
CA GLN A 27 26.67 -42.26 31.47
C GLN A 27 26.52 -42.31 29.92
N LYS A 28 27.43 -43.10 29.31
CA LYS A 28 27.41 -43.97 28.11
C LYS A 28 26.71 -43.61 26.77
N PRO A 29 27.28 -44.07 25.62
CA PRO A 29 26.89 -43.67 24.27
C PRO A 29 25.83 -44.58 23.66
N GLY A 30 24.88 -43.98 22.94
CA GLY A 30 23.95 -44.70 22.07
C GLY A 30 22.69 -43.90 21.73
N GLU A 31 22.44 -43.78 20.43
CA GLU A 31 21.18 -43.42 19.78
C GLU A 31 20.88 -41.93 19.57
N SER A 32 21.09 -41.56 18.30
CA SER A 32 20.61 -40.38 17.63
C SER A 32 19.09 -40.24 17.73
N SER A 33 18.63 -39.11 18.26
CA SER A 33 17.37 -38.51 17.84
C SER A 33 17.59 -37.01 17.75
N PHE A 34 17.49 -36.50 16.53
CA PHE A 34 17.37 -35.07 16.26
C PHE A 34 15.99 -34.65 16.78
N SER A 35 15.98 -33.85 17.84
CA SER A 35 14.81 -33.06 18.22
C SER A 35 15.29 -31.78 18.87
N THR A 36 15.34 -30.72 18.08
CA THR A 36 15.15 -29.36 18.55
C THR A 36 14.16 -28.75 17.58
N GLU A 37 12.89 -28.84 17.94
CA GLU A 37 11.95 -27.76 17.65
C GLU A 37 12.64 -26.49 18.19
N GLU A 38 13.11 -25.64 17.29
CA GLU A 38 13.34 -24.25 17.65
C GLU A 38 11.96 -23.68 17.98
N ASP A 39 11.82 -23.24 19.23
CA ASP A 39 10.68 -22.43 19.65
C ASP A 39 10.60 -21.24 18.70
N ILE A 40 9.67 -21.29 17.74
CA ILE A 40 9.23 -20.13 16.98
C ILE A 40 8.72 -19.16 18.06
N GLU A 41 9.40 -18.02 18.21
CA GLU A 41 8.89 -16.94 19.04
C GLU A 41 7.47 -16.64 18.56
N ASP A 42 6.52 -16.89 19.46
CA ASP A 42 5.10 -16.53 19.32
C ASP A 42 5.06 -15.03 19.03
N THR A 43 4.95 -14.67 17.74
CA THR A 43 4.77 -13.29 17.27
C THR A 43 3.58 -12.75 18.03
N GLN A 44 3.86 -11.93 19.05
CA GLN A 44 2.82 -11.38 19.91
C GLN A 44 1.80 -10.71 19.02
N ALA A 45 0.55 -11.18 19.07
CA ALA A 45 -0.55 -10.54 18.38
C ALA A 45 -0.50 -9.04 18.67
N PRO A 46 -0.65 -8.18 17.63
CA PRO A 46 -0.38 -6.77 17.75
C PRO A 46 -1.17 -6.14 18.91
N PRO A 47 -0.61 -5.12 19.58
CA PRO A 47 -1.28 -4.45 20.68
C PRO A 47 -2.65 -3.95 20.20
N LYS A 48 -3.72 -4.51 20.76
CA LYS A 48 -5.10 -4.11 20.42
C LYS A 48 -5.25 -2.61 20.65
N THR A 49 -5.31 -1.86 19.55
CA THR A 49 -5.51 -0.42 19.60
C THR A 49 -6.83 -0.11 20.29
N SER A 50 -6.81 0.85 21.21
CA SER A 50 -8.02 1.24 21.97
C SER A 50 -9.01 2.07 21.15
N SER A 51 -8.62 2.48 19.93
CA SER A 51 -9.43 3.24 18.98
C SER A 51 -9.12 2.77 17.56
N PRO A 52 -10.10 2.81 16.64
CA PRO A 52 -9.89 2.44 15.24
C PRO A 52 -8.86 3.36 14.58
N ILE A 53 -8.06 2.79 13.68
CA ILE A 53 -7.16 3.51 12.78
C ILE A 53 -7.84 3.61 11.41
N TYR A 54 -8.24 4.81 11.01
CA TYR A 54 -8.80 5.08 9.69
C TYR A 54 -7.69 5.38 8.70
N ILE A 55 -7.78 4.78 7.51
CA ILE A 55 -6.73 4.80 6.50
C ILE A 55 -7.27 5.42 5.23
N LEU A 56 -6.61 6.50 4.79
CA LEU A 56 -6.89 7.16 3.53
C LEU A 56 -5.63 7.23 2.68
N ALA A 57 -5.74 6.84 1.42
CA ALA A 57 -4.66 6.94 0.45
C ALA A 57 -5.11 7.80 -0.73
N ASN A 58 -4.33 8.81 -1.09
CA ASN A 58 -4.65 9.75 -2.17
C ASN A 58 -6.05 10.37 -2.01
N SER A 59 -6.36 10.80 -0.78
CA SER A 59 -7.68 11.33 -0.39
C SER A 59 -8.83 10.33 -0.45
N ARG A 60 -8.59 9.05 -0.78
CA ARG A 60 -9.62 8.00 -0.83
C ARG A 60 -9.66 7.24 0.48
N PHE A 61 -10.83 7.14 1.09
CA PHE A 61 -11.04 6.32 2.28
C PHE A 61 -11.03 4.83 1.91
N LEU A 62 -10.07 4.08 2.46
CA LEU A 62 -9.95 2.64 2.24
C LEU A 62 -10.72 1.83 3.28
N GLY A 63 -10.73 2.29 4.53
CA GLY A 63 -11.36 1.61 5.64
C GLY A 63 -10.66 1.86 6.97
N SER A 64 -10.72 0.89 7.86
CA SER A 64 -10.09 0.98 9.18
C SER A 64 -9.49 -0.33 9.67
N TYR A 65 -8.51 -0.23 10.56
CA TYR A 65 -8.02 -1.34 11.38
C TYR A 65 -8.43 -1.14 12.85
N TYR A 66 -9.05 -2.16 13.44
CA TYR A 66 -9.49 -2.10 14.83
C TYR A 66 -9.54 -3.48 15.47
N CYS A 67 -9.01 -3.60 16.69
CA CYS A 67 -9.04 -4.85 17.46
C CYS A 67 -8.47 -6.09 16.74
N GLY A 68 -7.53 -5.89 15.81
CA GLY A 68 -6.93 -6.96 15.01
C GLY A 68 -7.68 -7.29 13.72
N GLU A 69 -8.69 -6.50 13.34
CA GLU A 69 -9.51 -6.74 12.16
C GLU A 69 -9.46 -5.56 11.17
N TRP A 70 -9.27 -5.91 9.90
CA TRP A 70 -9.41 -5.00 8.76
C TRP A 70 -10.88 -4.87 8.36
N ASN A 71 -11.36 -3.63 8.28
CA ASN A 71 -12.73 -3.30 7.93
C ASN A 71 -12.74 -2.39 6.71
N SER A 72 -13.19 -2.90 5.58
CA SER A 72 -13.24 -2.19 4.29
C SER A 72 -14.59 -1.50 4.09
N LEU A 73 -14.60 -0.34 3.41
CA LEU A 73 -15.84 0.32 2.97
C LEU A 73 -16.59 -0.53 1.92
N PHE A 74 -15.84 -1.35 1.15
CA PHE A 74 -16.37 -2.28 0.17
C PHE A 74 -16.09 -3.73 0.58
N CYS A 75 -17.13 -4.56 0.60
CA CYS A 75 -16.99 -6.02 0.69
C CYS A 75 -17.47 -6.62 -0.62
N SER A 76 -16.63 -7.40 -1.30
CA SER A 76 -16.96 -8.09 -2.55
C SER A 76 -17.83 -9.34 -2.34
N GLU A 77 -18.13 -9.71 -1.10
CA GLU A 77 -18.96 -10.86 -0.77
C GLU A 77 -20.33 -10.40 -0.25
N ASP A 78 -21.37 -10.73 -1.01
CA ASP A 78 -22.79 -10.37 -0.87
C ASP A 78 -23.47 -10.69 0.49
N ASN A 79 -22.73 -11.03 1.56
CA ASN A 79 -23.34 -11.51 2.81
C ASN A 79 -22.59 -11.22 4.12
N ARG A 80 -21.62 -10.31 4.13
CA ARG A 80 -21.20 -9.71 5.41
C ARG A 80 -22.04 -8.46 5.63
N ASP A 81 -22.67 -8.37 6.80
CA ASP A 81 -23.27 -7.12 7.30
C ASP A 81 -22.24 -6.03 7.05
N ILE A 82 -22.47 -5.15 6.05
CA ILE A 82 -21.55 -4.07 5.73
C ILE A 82 -21.43 -3.29 7.03
N SER A 83 -20.26 -3.34 7.67
CA SER A 83 -19.92 -2.47 8.78
C SER A 83 -20.12 -1.06 8.28
N LYS A 84 -21.28 -0.47 8.56
CA LYS A 84 -21.64 0.81 7.96
C LYS A 84 -20.76 1.85 8.61
N PHE A 85 -19.72 2.30 7.92
CA PHE A 85 -18.93 3.42 8.39
C PHE A 85 -19.85 4.61 8.58
N MET A 86 -19.82 5.17 9.77
CA MET A 86 -20.58 6.36 10.08
C MET A 86 -19.76 7.58 9.72
N LEU A 87 -20.41 8.68 9.36
CA LEU A 87 -19.71 9.96 9.16
C LEU A 87 -18.87 10.32 10.40
N LYS A 88 -19.39 10.04 11.60
CA LYS A 88 -18.65 10.26 12.86
C LYS A 88 -17.35 9.50 12.96
N ASP A 89 -17.25 8.32 12.34
CA ASP A 89 -16.07 7.48 12.40
C ASP A 89 -14.93 8.21 11.67
N VAL A 90 -15.22 8.76 10.49
CA VAL A 90 -14.25 9.53 9.73
C VAL A 90 -13.98 10.91 10.33
N VAL A 91 -14.98 11.70 10.73
CA VAL A 91 -14.75 13.10 11.13
C VAL A 91 -14.29 13.31 12.58
N ALA A 92 -14.49 12.31 13.46
CA ALA A 92 -14.03 12.40 14.85
C ALA A 92 -12.53 12.06 15.01
N GLY A 93 -11.89 11.53 13.98
CA GLY A 93 -10.47 11.23 13.98
C GLY A 93 -9.60 12.49 13.97
N LYS A 94 -8.47 12.43 14.70
CA LYS A 94 -7.35 13.34 14.49
C LYS A 94 -6.46 12.72 13.43
N TYR A 95 -6.26 13.38 12.30
CA TYR A 95 -5.46 12.83 11.20
C TYR A 95 -4.06 13.42 11.15
N VAL A 96 -3.10 12.57 10.79
CA VAL A 96 -1.74 12.95 10.43
C VAL A 96 -1.58 12.71 8.95
N CYS A 97 -1.16 13.74 8.22
CA CYS A 97 -1.02 13.73 6.76
C CYS A 97 0.44 13.49 6.37
N TYR A 98 0.66 12.51 5.51
CA TYR A 98 1.96 12.14 4.95
C TYR A 98 1.94 12.26 3.43
N GLN A 99 3.05 12.73 2.85
CA GLN A 99 3.28 12.76 1.40
C GLN A 99 4.66 12.20 1.12
N ALA A 100 4.73 11.21 0.22
CA ALA A 100 5.97 10.54 -0.18
C ALA A 100 6.82 10.09 1.04
N GLY A 101 6.17 9.51 2.04
CA GLY A 101 6.82 8.99 3.26
C GLY A 101 7.17 10.04 4.32
N VAL A 102 6.90 11.32 4.07
CA VAL A 102 7.23 12.41 5.01
C VAL A 102 5.96 12.94 5.67
N LYS A 103 5.99 13.16 7.00
CA LYS A 103 4.90 13.87 7.70
C LYS A 103 4.86 15.33 7.26
N ILE A 104 3.70 15.81 6.82
CA ILE A 104 3.53 17.17 6.30
C ILE A 104 2.86 18.07 7.33
N TYR A 105 1.74 17.61 7.91
CA TYR A 105 1.00 18.33 8.95
C TYR A 105 0.03 17.42 9.70
N ASP A 106 -0.46 17.87 10.86
CA ASP A 106 -1.66 17.34 11.50
C ASP A 106 -2.88 18.04 10.89
N ALA A 107 -3.89 17.29 10.46
CA ALA A 107 -5.09 17.85 9.88
C ALA A 107 -5.86 18.67 10.93
N ALA A 108 -6.15 19.92 10.60
CA ALA A 108 -7.03 20.77 11.41
C ALA A 108 -8.44 20.84 10.82
N GLN A 109 -8.57 20.56 9.52
CA GLN A 109 -9.83 20.61 8.79
C GLN A 109 -9.92 19.44 7.82
N LEU A 110 -11.16 19.00 7.58
CA LEU A 110 -11.48 17.97 6.60
C LEU A 110 -12.62 18.43 5.70
N ARG A 111 -12.49 18.16 4.39
CA ARG A 111 -13.44 18.51 3.33
C ARG A 111 -14.08 17.25 2.80
N LEU A 112 -15.41 17.23 2.81
CA LEU A 112 -16.22 16.15 2.25
C LEU A 112 -17.12 16.70 1.14
N SER A 113 -17.21 15.97 0.04
CA SER A 113 -18.23 16.26 -0.98
C SER A 113 -19.63 15.96 -0.42
N PRO A 114 -20.66 16.77 -0.73
CA PRO A 114 -22.05 16.43 -0.45
C PRO A 114 -22.46 15.05 -1.00
N ALA A 115 -21.83 14.58 -2.07
CA ALA A 115 -22.07 13.25 -2.64
C ALA A 115 -21.74 12.11 -1.64
N CYS A 116 -20.83 12.34 -0.69
CA CYS A 116 -20.49 11.39 0.37
C CYS A 116 -21.49 11.43 1.55
N LEU A 117 -22.45 12.36 1.52
CA LEU A 117 -23.38 12.65 2.62
C LEU A 117 -24.81 12.29 2.19
N ILE A 118 -25.10 10.99 2.07
CA ILE A 118 -26.44 10.51 1.68
C ILE A 118 -27.40 10.59 2.88
N ASN A 119 -28.64 11.04 2.63
CA ASN A 119 -29.73 11.10 3.62
C ASN A 119 -29.44 12.00 4.84
N VAL A 120 -28.58 13.00 4.68
CA VAL A 120 -28.29 13.96 5.76
C VAL A 120 -29.09 15.22 5.58
N ASP A 121 -29.68 15.70 6.67
CA ASP A 121 -30.21 17.06 6.73
C ASP A 121 -29.06 18.06 6.57
N ILE A 122 -29.03 18.75 5.43
CA ILE A 122 -28.02 19.74 5.09
C ILE A 122 -27.99 20.87 6.13
N ASP A 123 -29.14 21.28 6.66
CA ASP A 123 -29.20 22.34 7.66
C ASP A 123 -28.67 21.86 9.02
N LEU A 124 -28.69 20.55 9.28
CA LEU A 124 -28.01 19.94 10.40
C LEU A 124 -26.48 19.92 10.18
N LEU A 125 -25.98 19.57 8.99
CA LEU A 125 -24.54 19.58 8.68
C LEU A 125 -23.93 20.99 8.77
N ARG A 126 -24.66 22.00 8.31
CA ARG A 126 -24.24 23.42 8.38
C ARG A 126 -24.01 23.94 9.80
N GLN A 127 -24.51 23.24 10.82
CA GLN A 127 -24.23 23.60 12.22
C GLN A 127 -22.82 23.22 12.67
N PHE A 128 -22.18 22.27 11.97
CA PHE A 128 -20.89 21.68 12.37
C PHE A 128 -19.78 21.90 11.34
N GLY A 129 -20.14 22.40 10.16
CA GLY A 129 -19.20 22.72 9.11
C GLY A 129 -19.65 23.90 8.26
N THR A 130 -18.73 24.40 7.44
CA THR A 130 -18.99 25.50 6.50
C THR A 130 -18.98 25.00 5.07
N SER A 131 -19.95 25.43 4.27
CA SER A 131 -19.95 25.16 2.83
C SER A 131 -18.84 25.95 2.15
N TYR A 132 -18.10 25.28 1.27
CA TYR A 132 -17.08 25.86 0.41
C TYR A 132 -17.36 25.48 -1.04
N PHE A 133 -17.25 26.44 -1.95
CA PHE A 133 -17.33 26.19 -3.39
C PHE A 133 -15.93 26.29 -3.96
N SER A 134 -15.46 25.26 -4.65
CA SER A 134 -14.21 25.34 -5.41
C SER A 134 -14.37 26.29 -6.60
N GLU A 135 -13.23 26.69 -7.19
CA GLU A 135 -13.20 27.51 -8.40
C GLU A 135 -13.96 26.85 -9.56
N ASP A 136 -13.95 25.51 -9.61
CA ASP A 136 -14.69 24.69 -10.60
C ASP A 136 -16.18 24.52 -10.27
N GLY A 137 -16.69 25.15 -9.21
CA GLY A 137 -18.10 25.12 -8.83
C GLY A 137 -18.54 23.90 -8.01
N ASN A 138 -17.60 23.05 -7.57
CA ASN A 138 -17.93 21.91 -6.72
C ASN A 138 -18.14 22.37 -5.27
N GLU A 139 -19.22 21.92 -4.64
CA GLU A 139 -19.49 22.17 -3.23
C GLU A 139 -18.77 21.14 -2.36
N TYR A 140 -18.25 21.60 -1.22
CA TYR A 140 -17.66 20.80 -0.16
C TYR A 140 -18.14 21.30 1.21
N TYR A 141 -18.27 20.39 2.16
CA TYR A 141 -18.45 20.72 3.57
C TYR A 141 -17.11 20.62 4.30
N ILE A 142 -16.68 21.72 4.91
CA ILE A 142 -15.48 21.79 5.73
C ILE A 142 -15.87 21.57 7.18
N PHE A 143 -15.29 20.58 7.84
CA PHE A 143 -15.42 20.34 9.27
C PHE A 143 -14.06 20.54 9.95
N PRO A 144 -14.01 20.97 11.22
CA PRO A 144 -12.79 20.88 12.01
C PRO A 144 -12.42 19.41 12.25
N SER A 145 -11.13 19.12 12.46
CA SER A 145 -10.61 17.79 12.78
C SER A 145 -9.80 17.85 14.08
N PRO A 146 -10.08 17.00 15.09
CA PRO A 146 -11.25 16.13 15.20
C PRO A 146 -12.53 16.90 15.53
N LEU A 147 -13.67 16.51 14.95
CA LEU A 147 -14.98 17.05 15.31
C LEU A 147 -15.67 16.13 16.33
N LYS A 148 -16.12 16.72 17.45
CA LYS A 148 -17.09 16.05 18.33
C LYS A 148 -18.49 16.26 17.77
N LEU A 149 -19.03 15.25 17.10
CA LEU A 149 -20.40 15.28 16.64
C LEU A 149 -21.39 15.01 17.78
N ASP A 150 -22.53 15.69 17.75
CA ASP A 150 -23.70 15.39 18.58
C ASP A 150 -24.19 13.95 18.27
N GLU A 151 -24.79 13.27 19.25
CA GLU A 151 -25.39 11.94 19.07
C GLU A 151 -26.40 11.88 17.92
N LYS A 152 -26.97 13.03 17.52
CA LYS A 152 -27.84 13.17 16.34
C LYS A 152 -27.19 12.72 15.02
N PHE A 153 -25.86 12.68 14.94
CA PHE A 153 -25.12 12.22 13.76
C PHE A 153 -24.71 10.75 13.83
N ASN A 154 -25.02 10.05 14.92
CA ASN A 154 -24.70 8.62 15.08
C ASN A 154 -25.34 7.71 14.03
N ASN A 155 -26.25 8.25 13.20
CA ASN A 155 -27.00 7.52 12.17
C ASN A 155 -26.70 8.00 10.74
N VAL A 156 -25.71 8.86 10.54
CA VAL A 156 -25.27 9.26 9.19
C VAL A 156 -24.28 8.25 8.66
N PHE A 157 -24.65 7.56 7.59
CA PHE A 157 -23.80 6.57 6.93
C PHE A 157 -22.98 7.21 5.82
N LEU A 158 -21.73 6.75 5.70
CA LEU A 158 -21.00 6.91 4.45
C LEU A 158 -21.57 5.91 3.43
N PRO A 159 -21.78 6.34 2.18
CA PRO A 159 -22.23 5.41 1.16
C PRO A 159 -21.18 4.33 0.93
N ALA A 160 -21.63 3.14 0.51
CA ALA A 160 -20.76 2.08 -0.04
C ALA A 160 -20.29 2.44 -1.47
N SER A 161 -19.98 3.72 -1.68
CA SER A 161 -19.40 4.30 -2.89
C SER A 161 -18.16 5.06 -2.49
N ASN A 162 -17.36 5.49 -3.47
CA ASN A 162 -16.09 6.15 -3.21
C ASN A 162 -16.24 7.39 -2.29
N VAL A 163 -15.54 7.39 -1.15
CA VAL A 163 -15.50 8.52 -0.22
C VAL A 163 -14.17 9.23 -0.35
N PHE A 164 -14.21 10.46 -0.85
CA PHE A 164 -13.04 11.32 -0.90
C PHE A 164 -13.06 12.31 0.26
N VAL A 165 -11.95 12.35 0.99
CA VAL A 165 -11.73 13.26 2.11
C VAL A 165 -10.43 13.99 1.85
N TYR A 166 -10.49 15.32 1.84
CA TYR A 166 -9.30 16.16 1.73
C TYR A 166 -9.00 16.76 3.09
N PHE A 167 -7.73 16.80 3.48
CA PHE A 167 -7.32 17.43 4.74
C PHE A 167 -6.60 18.76 4.48
N GLY A 168 -6.76 19.68 5.42
CA GLY A 168 -6.17 21.01 5.38
C GLY A 168 -5.67 21.46 6.76
N THR A 169 -4.96 22.59 6.77
CA THR A 169 -4.48 23.25 7.97
C THR A 169 -5.41 24.38 8.39
N ASP A 170 -5.11 25.05 9.51
CA ASP A 170 -5.87 26.23 9.98
C ASP A 170 -5.86 27.38 8.97
N ASP A 171 -4.76 27.54 8.23
CA ASP A 171 -4.58 28.58 7.20
C ASP A 171 -5.28 28.23 5.87
N GLY A 172 -5.94 27.08 5.80
CA GLY A 172 -6.67 26.59 4.65
C GLY A 172 -6.05 25.33 4.04
N PHE A 173 -6.46 25.03 2.81
CA PHE A 173 -6.06 23.82 2.11
C PHE A 173 -4.94 24.16 1.15
N PRO A 174 -3.86 23.37 1.09
CA PRO A 174 -2.85 23.55 0.07
C PRO A 174 -3.51 23.41 -1.31
N GLN A 175 -3.42 24.46 -2.13
CA GLN A 175 -4.01 24.54 -3.48
C GLN A 175 -3.55 23.41 -4.43
N ALA A 176 -2.51 22.66 -4.05
CA ALA A 176 -1.88 21.60 -4.85
C ALA A 176 -2.65 20.27 -4.88
N ASP A 177 -3.67 20.06 -4.03
CA ASP A 177 -4.34 18.76 -3.90
C ASP A 177 -5.26 18.37 -5.08
N PHE A 178 -5.49 19.29 -6.03
CA PHE A 178 -6.47 19.10 -7.12
C PHE A 178 -5.87 19.03 -8.52
N SER A 179 -4.55 19.11 -8.71
CA SER A 179 -4.04 19.00 -10.07
C SER A 179 -4.17 17.55 -10.55
N ASP A 180 -5.10 17.34 -11.47
CA ASP A 180 -5.23 16.21 -12.41
C ASP A 180 -4.04 16.12 -13.37
N SER A 181 -2.81 16.34 -12.87
CA SER A 181 -1.65 15.86 -13.60
C SER A 181 -1.69 14.34 -13.50
N LEU A 182 -2.38 13.70 -14.45
CA LEU A 182 -2.48 12.25 -14.67
C LEU A 182 -1.12 11.51 -14.73
N ASN A 183 -0.02 12.25 -14.58
CA ASN A 183 1.36 11.81 -14.72
C ASN A 183 2.22 12.01 -13.46
N VAL A 184 1.67 12.55 -12.36
CA VAL A 184 2.40 12.62 -11.08
C VAL A 184 1.73 11.66 -10.09
N PRO A 185 2.43 10.59 -9.64
CA PRO A 185 1.90 9.69 -8.63
C PRO A 185 1.53 10.47 -7.39
N ARG A 186 0.24 10.44 -7.01
CA ARG A 186 -0.17 10.90 -5.69
C ARG A 186 0.33 9.84 -4.71
N LYS A 187 1.21 10.20 -3.78
CA LYS A 187 1.73 9.32 -2.71
C LYS A 187 1.34 9.90 -1.36
N ARG A 188 0.04 10.14 -1.18
CA ARG A 188 -0.51 10.73 0.04
C ARG A 188 -1.12 9.64 0.92
N LEU A 189 -0.78 9.64 2.20
CA LEU A 189 -1.34 8.76 3.21
C LEU A 189 -1.83 9.62 4.38
N ASP A 190 -3.09 9.47 4.77
CA ASP A 190 -3.64 10.14 5.94
C ASP A 190 -4.15 9.06 6.92
N LEU A 191 -3.66 9.10 8.17
CA LEU A 191 -3.99 8.13 9.22
C LEU A 191 -4.61 8.83 10.42
N SER A 192 -5.62 8.23 11.04
CA SER A 192 -6.20 8.74 12.29
C SER A 192 -5.41 8.36 13.56
N ALA A 193 -4.13 8.02 13.40
CA ALA A 193 -3.28 7.49 14.45
C ALA A 193 -2.00 8.33 14.58
N ASP A 194 -1.49 8.40 15.81
CA ASP A 194 -0.34 9.23 16.17
C ASP A 194 0.92 8.36 16.34
N PHE A 195 1.38 7.80 15.23
CA PHE A 195 2.67 7.10 15.11
C PHE A 195 3.25 7.33 13.70
N ASN A 196 4.51 6.97 13.49
CA ASN A 196 5.15 7.06 12.18
C ASN A 196 4.96 5.74 11.40
N PRO A 197 4.13 5.68 10.35
CA PRO A 197 3.95 4.47 9.57
C PRO A 197 5.14 4.18 8.64
N PHE A 198 6.09 5.12 8.50
CA PHE A 198 7.33 4.99 7.72
C PHE A 198 8.53 4.88 8.68
N HIS A 199 8.46 3.96 9.63
CA HIS A 199 9.45 3.85 10.71
C HIS A 199 10.70 3.04 10.33
N ARG A 200 10.64 2.18 9.31
CA ARG A 200 11.79 1.51 8.68
C ARG A 200 12.07 2.07 7.29
N GLU A 201 13.32 1.95 6.86
CA GLU A 201 13.78 2.49 5.57
C GLU A 201 13.39 1.55 4.43
N ILE A 202 12.59 2.07 3.50
CA ILE A 202 12.31 1.43 2.21
C ILE A 202 13.07 2.17 1.12
N ASN A 203 13.91 1.43 0.38
CA ASN A 203 14.77 1.99 -0.66
C ASN A 203 14.23 1.64 -2.05
N SER A 204 14.23 2.59 -2.97
CA SER A 204 14.00 2.29 -4.39
C SER A 204 15.18 1.50 -4.96
N ILE A 205 14.89 0.46 -5.73
CA ILE A 205 15.87 -0.40 -6.39
C ILE A 205 15.53 -0.58 -7.87
N GLU A 206 16.50 -1.07 -8.63
CA GLU A 206 16.25 -1.57 -9.99
C GLU A 206 15.66 -2.99 -9.94
N PRO A 207 14.81 -3.38 -10.91
CA PRO A 207 14.31 -4.74 -11.01
C PRO A 207 15.44 -5.77 -11.14
N THR A 208 15.37 -6.85 -10.38
CA THR A 208 16.39 -7.89 -10.40
C THR A 208 16.19 -8.84 -11.59
N GLN A 209 17.25 -9.56 -11.98
CA GLN A 209 17.13 -10.61 -13.00
C GLN A 209 16.21 -11.76 -12.56
N ALA A 210 16.09 -12.00 -11.25
CA ALA A 210 15.16 -12.99 -10.72
C ALA A 210 13.70 -12.53 -10.90
N ALA A 211 13.40 -11.27 -10.58
CA ALA A 211 12.08 -10.69 -10.79
C ALA A 211 11.68 -10.67 -12.28
N ILE A 212 12.61 -10.33 -13.19
CA ILE A 212 12.37 -10.38 -14.64
C ILE A 212 12.02 -11.81 -15.08
N LYS A 213 12.77 -12.81 -14.62
CA LYS A 213 12.49 -14.23 -14.94
C LYS A 213 11.13 -14.66 -14.40
N GLU A 214 10.79 -14.24 -13.19
CA GLU A 214 9.50 -14.58 -12.58
C GLU A 214 8.33 -13.95 -13.34
N LEU A 215 8.45 -12.69 -13.75
CA LEU A 215 7.44 -12.05 -14.58
C LEU A 215 7.31 -12.73 -15.95
N CYS A 216 8.42 -13.12 -16.58
CA CYS A 216 8.39 -13.91 -17.81
C CYS A 216 7.72 -15.28 -17.62
N ARG A 217 7.96 -15.96 -16.49
CA ARG A 217 7.30 -17.23 -16.14
C ARG A 217 5.78 -17.03 -16.09
N LEU A 218 5.32 -15.97 -15.42
CA LEU A 218 3.90 -15.63 -15.37
C LEU A 218 3.32 -15.32 -16.76
N PHE A 219 4.09 -14.66 -17.64
CA PHE A 219 3.66 -14.43 -19.02
C PHE A 219 3.51 -15.74 -19.83
N GLU A 220 4.40 -16.71 -19.63
CA GLU A 220 4.30 -18.02 -20.25
C GLU A 220 3.04 -18.77 -19.80
N GLU A 221 2.72 -18.71 -18.50
CA GLU A 221 1.53 -19.34 -17.91
C GLU A 221 0.21 -18.72 -18.40
N ASN A 222 0.25 -17.45 -18.82
CA ASN A 222 -0.91 -16.70 -19.31
C ASN A 222 -0.94 -16.53 -20.84
N ASP A 223 -0.20 -17.37 -21.58
CA ASP A 223 -0.12 -17.41 -23.05
C ASP A 223 0.31 -16.09 -23.71
N MET A 224 1.11 -15.28 -23.00
CA MET A 224 1.61 -13.98 -23.43
C MET A 224 3.14 -13.89 -23.41
N ALA A 225 3.83 -15.03 -23.59
CA ALA A 225 5.28 -15.22 -23.46
C ALA A 225 6.16 -14.28 -24.33
N ASN A 226 5.62 -13.69 -25.39
CA ASN A 226 6.37 -12.78 -26.25
C ASN A 226 6.24 -11.30 -25.83
N THR A 227 5.45 -11.02 -24.79
CA THR A 227 5.33 -9.69 -24.19
C THR A 227 6.61 -9.33 -23.46
N TYR A 228 7.11 -8.12 -23.68
CA TYR A 228 8.31 -7.62 -23.01
C TYR A 228 7.98 -7.22 -21.56
N PRO A 229 8.73 -7.72 -20.56
CA PRO A 229 8.52 -7.39 -19.15
C PRO A 229 9.02 -5.98 -18.84
N VAL A 230 8.17 -5.18 -18.20
CA VAL A 230 8.42 -3.81 -17.80
C VAL A 230 7.99 -3.64 -16.35
N PHE A 231 8.93 -3.23 -15.53
CA PHE A 231 8.67 -2.81 -14.16
C PHE A 231 8.53 -1.29 -14.12
N TYR A 232 7.50 -0.85 -13.41
CA TYR A 232 7.18 0.54 -13.15
C TYR A 232 7.99 1.09 -11.96
N GLU A 233 8.01 0.36 -10.84
CA GLU A 233 8.76 0.69 -9.64
C GLU A 233 9.21 -0.60 -8.94
N ALA A 234 10.29 -0.53 -8.15
CA ALA A 234 10.71 -1.60 -7.26
C ALA A 234 11.33 -1.04 -5.98
N TYR A 235 11.13 -1.77 -4.89
CA TYR A 235 11.53 -1.35 -3.55
C TYR A 235 12.17 -2.51 -2.79
N SER A 236 13.09 -2.20 -1.88
CA SER A 236 13.66 -3.16 -0.93
C SER A 236 13.73 -2.56 0.47
N GLY A 237 13.44 -3.38 1.47
CA GLY A 237 13.47 -3.06 2.88
C GLY A 237 13.11 -4.28 3.70
N ASP A 238 13.01 -4.09 5.01
CA ASP A 238 12.58 -5.09 5.99
C ASP A 238 11.05 -5.01 6.11
N PHE A 239 10.35 -5.81 5.31
CA PHE A 239 8.88 -5.75 5.17
C PHE A 239 8.17 -6.40 6.35
N ASP A 240 8.68 -7.51 6.85
CA ASP A 240 8.08 -8.28 7.94
C ASP A 240 8.72 -8.03 9.32
N GLY A 241 9.80 -7.24 9.38
CA GLY A 241 10.44 -6.85 10.64
C GLY A 241 11.38 -7.88 11.23
N ASP A 242 11.78 -8.91 10.50
CA ASP A 242 12.76 -9.90 10.95
C ASP A 242 14.22 -9.40 10.88
N GLY A 243 14.43 -8.21 10.30
CA GLY A 243 15.73 -7.55 10.15
C GLY A 243 16.49 -7.94 8.88
N ARG A 244 15.89 -8.74 7.99
CA ARG A 244 16.39 -9.06 6.66
C ARG A 244 15.76 -8.10 5.64
N LYS A 245 16.04 -8.36 4.36
CA LYS A 245 15.61 -7.46 3.29
C LYS A 245 14.89 -8.26 2.23
N GLU A 246 13.66 -7.87 2.01
CA GLU A 246 12.77 -8.39 1.00
C GLU A 246 12.66 -7.34 -0.11
N SER A 247 11.95 -7.67 -1.17
CA SER A 247 11.74 -6.76 -2.28
C SER A 247 10.33 -6.84 -2.84
N ALA A 248 9.75 -5.70 -3.17
CA ALA A 248 8.48 -5.60 -3.86
C ALA A 248 8.69 -5.00 -5.26
N PHE A 249 8.16 -5.66 -6.29
CA PHE A 249 8.29 -5.26 -7.68
C PHE A 249 6.91 -5.00 -8.28
N PHE A 250 6.75 -3.84 -8.92
CA PHE A 250 5.47 -3.38 -9.47
C PHE A 250 5.63 -3.28 -10.99
N ALA A 251 4.84 -4.04 -11.74
CA ALA A 251 4.95 -4.16 -13.18
C ALA A 251 3.64 -3.75 -13.86
N ASN A 252 3.75 -2.97 -14.94
CA ASN A 252 2.62 -2.49 -15.73
C ASN A 252 2.97 -2.63 -17.22
N SER A 253 1.95 -2.78 -18.05
CA SER A 253 2.09 -2.45 -19.47
C SER A 253 2.46 -0.99 -19.69
N LEU A 254 3.12 -0.72 -20.81
CA LEU A 254 3.54 0.64 -21.15
C LEU A 254 2.32 1.54 -21.38
N ARG A 255 2.52 2.83 -21.12
CA ARG A 255 1.57 3.87 -21.54
C ARG A 255 2.01 4.42 -22.88
N GLY A 256 1.09 4.41 -23.84
CA GLY A 256 1.27 5.03 -25.14
C GLY A 256 1.27 6.56 -25.05
N GLU A 257 1.69 7.20 -26.13
CA GLU A 257 1.82 8.67 -26.22
C GLU A 257 0.48 9.40 -25.99
N ASN A 258 -0.64 8.79 -26.36
CA ASN A 258 -1.98 9.38 -26.19
C ASN A 258 -2.67 8.98 -24.88
N LEU A 259 -1.87 8.63 -23.86
CA LEU A 259 -2.34 8.16 -22.55
C LEU A 259 -3.01 6.77 -22.57
N GLY A 260 -3.12 6.11 -23.74
CA GLY A 260 -3.60 4.73 -23.89
C GLY A 260 -2.61 3.67 -23.37
N ILE A 261 -2.99 2.40 -23.42
CA ILE A 261 -2.09 1.29 -23.09
C ILE A 261 -1.38 0.79 -24.34
N ALA A 262 -0.09 0.50 -24.20
CA ALA A 262 0.75 -0.06 -25.24
C ALA A 262 1.28 -1.43 -24.85
N ILE A 263 1.37 -2.30 -25.86
CA ILE A 263 2.04 -3.59 -25.79
C ILE A 263 3.45 -3.43 -26.36
N LYS A 264 4.45 -3.95 -25.65
CA LYS A 264 5.81 -4.11 -26.15
C LYS A 264 6.11 -5.58 -26.38
N ALA A 265 6.66 -5.91 -27.55
CA ALA A 265 7.07 -7.26 -27.88
C ALA A 265 8.60 -7.38 -27.91
N TYR A 266 9.11 -8.60 -27.75
CA TYR A 266 10.49 -8.90 -28.17
C TYR A 266 10.65 -8.77 -29.68
N GLU A 267 11.86 -8.44 -30.14
CA GLU A 267 12.16 -8.25 -31.56
C GLU A 267 11.75 -9.47 -32.40
N GLY A 268 11.01 -9.22 -33.48
CA GLY A 268 10.54 -10.26 -34.40
C GLY A 268 9.42 -11.15 -33.87
N LYS A 269 8.82 -10.83 -32.72
CA LYS A 269 7.64 -11.52 -32.18
C LYS A 269 6.35 -10.73 -32.44
N THR A 270 5.30 -11.42 -32.87
CA THR A 270 4.03 -10.80 -33.28
C THR A 270 2.79 -11.51 -32.75
N ASP A 271 2.95 -12.59 -32.01
CA ASP A 271 1.89 -13.42 -31.42
C ASP A 271 2.12 -13.58 -29.90
N LYS A 272 1.13 -14.10 -29.15
CA LYS A 272 1.23 -14.31 -27.69
C LYS A 272 1.67 -13.04 -26.94
N LEU A 273 0.89 -11.98 -27.17
CA LEU A 273 1.12 -10.67 -26.59
C LEU A 273 -0.05 -10.31 -25.70
N GLY A 274 0.17 -9.48 -24.68
CA GLY A 274 -0.90 -9.04 -23.80
C GLY A 274 -0.55 -7.79 -23.02
N THR A 275 -1.52 -7.31 -22.25
CA THR A 275 -1.30 -6.31 -21.23
C THR A 275 -1.37 -6.94 -19.84
N TYR A 276 -0.78 -6.26 -18.87
CA TYR A 276 -0.60 -6.79 -17.54
C TYR A 276 -0.46 -5.69 -16.50
N THR A 277 -0.85 -6.04 -15.28
CA THR A 277 -0.50 -5.34 -14.05
C THR A 277 -0.15 -6.41 -13.02
N VAL A 278 1.05 -6.38 -12.45
CA VAL A 278 1.55 -7.41 -11.53
C VAL A 278 2.27 -6.77 -10.35
N ILE A 279 2.04 -7.31 -9.16
CA ILE A 279 2.82 -7.04 -7.96
C ILE A 279 3.48 -8.35 -7.55
N LEU A 280 4.80 -8.36 -7.51
CA LEU A 280 5.60 -9.47 -7.00
C LEU A 280 6.22 -9.08 -5.67
N TYR A 281 6.15 -9.96 -4.70
CA TYR A 281 6.94 -9.88 -3.48
C TYR A 281 8.01 -10.97 -3.53
N GLN A 282 9.24 -10.61 -3.22
CA GLN A 282 10.37 -11.53 -3.13
C GLN A 282 10.84 -11.57 -1.69
N ASP A 283 10.74 -12.75 -1.10
CA ASP A 283 11.14 -13.00 0.28
C ASP A 283 12.68 -13.09 0.42
N ASP A 284 13.17 -13.11 1.65
CA ASP A 284 14.60 -13.12 1.97
C ASP A 284 15.32 -14.39 1.48
N ASP A 285 14.58 -15.51 1.39
CA ASP A 285 15.03 -16.78 0.83
C ASP A 285 15.10 -16.79 -0.71
N GLY A 286 14.63 -15.69 -1.33
CA GLY A 286 14.61 -15.46 -2.76
C GLY A 286 13.40 -16.04 -3.49
N SER A 287 12.46 -16.68 -2.78
CA SER A 287 11.18 -17.13 -3.32
C SER A 287 10.30 -15.93 -3.70
N PHE A 288 9.35 -16.18 -4.61
CA PHE A 288 8.43 -15.15 -5.09
C PHE A 288 7.00 -15.50 -4.74
N GLU A 289 6.28 -14.49 -4.27
CA GLU A 289 4.83 -14.45 -4.16
C GLU A 289 4.27 -13.50 -5.23
N THR A 290 3.19 -13.91 -5.88
CA THR A 290 2.38 -13.02 -6.71
C THR A 290 1.28 -12.39 -5.85
N VAL A 291 1.53 -11.19 -5.33
CA VAL A 291 0.59 -10.44 -4.47
C VAL A 291 -0.66 -10.02 -5.24
N PHE A 292 -0.47 -9.58 -6.49
CA PHE A 292 -1.56 -9.21 -7.39
C PHE A 292 -1.17 -9.51 -8.82
N SER A 293 -2.13 -9.97 -9.63
CA SER A 293 -1.95 -10.05 -11.07
C SER A 293 -3.27 -9.85 -11.83
N ASP A 294 -3.19 -9.14 -12.95
CA ASP A 294 -4.20 -9.06 -13.98
C ASP A 294 -3.49 -9.20 -15.33
N PHE A 295 -3.86 -10.22 -16.10
CA PHE A 295 -3.29 -10.51 -17.42
C PHE A 295 -4.40 -10.50 -18.45
N ARG A 296 -4.18 -9.78 -19.55
CA ARG A 296 -5.16 -9.62 -20.62
C ARG A 296 -4.51 -9.91 -21.97
N LEU A 297 -4.80 -11.08 -22.51
CA LEU A 297 -4.27 -11.53 -23.80
C LEU A 297 -4.80 -10.66 -24.94
N TYR A 298 -3.91 -10.21 -25.82
CA TYR A 298 -4.24 -9.51 -27.05
C TYR A 298 -4.24 -10.50 -28.22
N SER A 299 -5.35 -10.53 -28.97
CA SER A 299 -5.56 -11.46 -30.08
C SER A 299 -5.67 -10.77 -31.45
N GLY A 300 -5.52 -9.44 -31.49
CA GLY A 300 -5.55 -8.67 -32.73
C GLY A 300 -4.21 -8.65 -33.47
N ASP A 301 -4.20 -8.00 -34.64
CA ASP A 301 -2.97 -7.81 -35.39
C ASP A 301 -2.00 -6.89 -34.62
N PHE A 302 -0.73 -7.28 -34.54
CA PHE A 302 0.32 -6.49 -33.91
C PHE A 302 1.17 -5.78 -34.98
N THR A 303 1.03 -4.47 -35.07
CA THR A 303 1.78 -3.60 -36.00
C THR A 303 2.66 -2.64 -35.19
N PRO A 304 3.87 -3.05 -34.79
CA PRO A 304 4.72 -2.26 -33.93
C PRO A 304 5.33 -1.05 -34.62
N ASN A 305 5.69 -0.05 -33.82
CA ASN A 305 6.61 1.02 -34.18
C ASN A 305 8.08 0.52 -34.21
N LEU A 306 9.04 1.44 -34.35
CA LEU A 306 10.47 1.11 -34.39
C LEU A 306 11.03 0.52 -33.08
N ASP A 307 10.33 0.72 -31.96
CA ASP A 307 10.72 0.25 -30.62
C ASP A 307 10.04 -1.09 -30.25
N ASN A 308 9.40 -1.75 -31.21
CA ASN A 308 8.56 -2.94 -31.01
C ASN A 308 7.36 -2.70 -30.07
N GLU A 309 6.83 -1.49 -30.08
CA GLU A 309 5.69 -1.08 -29.26
C GLU A 309 4.47 -0.76 -30.14
N MET A 310 3.27 -1.09 -29.66
CA MET A 310 2.02 -0.74 -30.30
C MET A 310 1.02 -0.26 -29.26
N GLU A 311 0.57 0.99 -29.40
CA GLU A 311 -0.60 1.46 -28.64
C GLU A 311 -1.83 0.69 -29.12
N LEU A 312 -2.62 0.18 -28.18
CA LEU A 312 -3.82 -0.57 -28.51
C LEU A 312 -4.85 0.33 -29.19
N PRO A 313 -5.59 -0.17 -30.19
CA PRO A 313 -6.63 0.61 -30.84
C PRO A 313 -7.74 0.95 -29.84
N PHE A 314 -8.43 2.09 -30.04
CA PHE A 314 -9.39 2.67 -29.10
C PHE A 314 -10.43 1.66 -28.54
N GLY A 315 -10.95 0.75 -29.38
CA GLY A 315 -11.91 -0.27 -28.95
C GLY A 315 -11.34 -1.41 -28.09
N GLU A 316 -10.02 -1.64 -28.13
CA GLU A 316 -9.33 -2.62 -27.28
C GLU A 316 -8.82 -1.97 -26.00
N GLN A 317 -8.59 -0.65 -25.98
CA GLN A 317 -8.13 0.04 -24.78
C GLN A 317 -9.09 -0.19 -23.60
N GLU A 318 -10.40 -0.21 -23.83
CA GLU A 318 -11.39 -0.43 -22.76
C GLU A 318 -11.15 -1.72 -21.97
N ARG A 319 -10.78 -2.78 -22.68
CA ARG A 319 -10.49 -4.08 -22.10
C ARG A 319 -9.11 -4.20 -21.54
N HIS A 320 -8.17 -3.33 -21.89
CA HIS A 320 -6.76 -3.48 -21.55
C HIS A 320 -6.22 -2.36 -20.65
N PHE A 321 -7.03 -1.31 -20.42
CA PHE A 321 -6.68 -0.15 -19.61
C PHE A 321 -6.81 -0.47 -18.13
N GLN A 322 -5.70 -0.92 -17.56
CA GLN A 322 -5.48 -1.01 -16.12
C GLN A 322 -3.98 -0.87 -15.84
N TYR A 323 -3.63 -0.05 -14.84
CA TYR A 323 -2.25 0.07 -14.37
C TYR A 323 -2.19 0.57 -12.92
N ILE A 324 -1.08 0.30 -12.24
CA ILE A 324 -0.75 0.90 -10.93
C ILE A 324 -0.28 2.34 -11.15
N ALA A 325 -1.02 3.32 -10.62
CA ALA A 325 -0.72 4.74 -10.72
C ALA A 325 0.11 5.27 -9.54
N SER A 326 0.01 4.63 -8.38
CA SER A 326 0.84 4.97 -7.22
C SER A 326 1.00 3.80 -6.27
N VAL A 327 2.15 3.78 -5.58
CA VAL A 327 2.48 2.83 -4.52
C VAL A 327 2.87 3.60 -3.26
N ILE A 328 2.35 3.16 -2.12
CA ILE A 328 2.74 3.58 -0.78
C ILE A 328 3.03 2.29 0.01
N ILE A 329 4.20 2.21 0.64
CA ILE A 329 4.58 1.09 1.52
C ILE A 329 4.71 1.68 2.92
N ALA A 330 3.88 1.19 3.85
CA ALA A 330 3.70 1.80 5.16
C ALA A 330 3.09 0.81 6.15
N ASP A 331 3.53 0.83 7.40
CA ASP A 331 2.96 0.04 8.49
C ASP A 331 1.80 0.88 9.00
N VAL A 332 0.57 0.61 8.54
CA VAL A 332 -0.56 1.51 8.81
C VAL A 332 -1.35 1.10 10.05
N ASN A 333 -1.04 -0.03 10.64
CA ASN A 333 -1.69 -0.54 11.85
C ASN A 333 -0.75 -0.58 13.08
N ASN A 334 0.54 -0.28 12.89
CA ASN A 334 1.62 -0.32 13.87
C ASN A 334 1.83 -1.72 14.46
N ASP A 335 1.74 -2.77 13.63
CA ASP A 335 2.07 -4.15 14.00
C ASP A 335 3.51 -4.54 13.68
N GLY A 336 4.27 -3.65 13.01
CA GLY A 336 5.65 -3.90 12.61
C GLY A 336 5.77 -4.64 11.29
N LEU A 337 4.69 -4.87 10.55
CA LEU A 337 4.67 -5.37 9.17
C LEU A 337 4.33 -4.22 8.22
N PHE A 338 4.89 -4.22 7.01
CA PHE A 338 4.56 -3.21 6.01
C PHE A 338 3.38 -3.63 5.15
N GLU A 339 2.35 -2.79 5.08
CA GLU A 339 1.32 -2.89 4.05
C GLU A 339 1.78 -2.30 2.72
N ILE A 340 1.26 -2.87 1.63
CA ILE A 340 1.40 -2.35 0.26
C ILE A 340 0.07 -1.71 -0.14
N ILE A 341 0.07 -0.40 -0.38
CA ILE A 341 -1.11 0.36 -0.79
C ILE A 341 -0.93 0.81 -2.23
N CYS A 342 -1.86 0.42 -3.10
CA CYS A 342 -1.81 0.74 -4.52
C CYS A 342 -3.07 1.46 -4.98
N GLU A 343 -2.89 2.51 -5.78
CA GLU A 343 -3.96 3.06 -6.60
C GLU A 343 -3.87 2.43 -7.99
N PHE A 344 -4.93 1.74 -8.38
CA PHE A 344 -5.12 1.22 -9.73
C PHE A 344 -6.03 2.17 -10.51
N VAL A 345 -5.68 2.43 -11.76
CA VAL A 345 -6.49 3.24 -12.66
C VAL A 345 -6.93 2.36 -13.82
N GLY A 346 -8.24 2.26 -13.99
CA GLY A 346 -8.91 1.61 -15.12
C GLY A 346 -9.59 2.62 -16.03
N GLN A 347 -10.20 2.16 -17.13
CA GLN A 347 -10.96 3.07 -17.99
C GLN A 347 -12.18 3.57 -17.20
N GLY A 348 -12.27 4.89 -17.01
CA GLY A 348 -13.39 5.54 -16.31
C GLY A 348 -13.49 5.21 -14.82
N SER A 349 -12.58 4.42 -14.27
CA SER A 349 -12.64 3.90 -12.90
C SER A 349 -11.26 3.92 -12.25
N SER A 350 -11.24 3.91 -10.93
CA SER A 350 -10.01 3.84 -10.15
C SER A 350 -10.30 3.08 -8.86
N SER A 351 -9.40 2.21 -8.43
CA SER A 351 -9.51 1.50 -7.16
C SER A 351 -8.29 1.74 -6.29
N GLY A 352 -8.51 1.83 -4.98
CA GLY A 352 -7.46 1.86 -3.98
C GLY A 352 -7.49 0.52 -3.26
N LEU A 353 -6.39 -0.22 -3.29
CA LEU A 353 -6.27 -1.50 -2.61
C LEU A 353 -5.15 -1.40 -1.57
N LEU A 354 -5.34 -2.06 -0.44
CA LEU A 354 -4.30 -2.26 0.56
C LEU A 354 -4.13 -3.76 0.79
N PHE A 355 -2.88 -4.20 0.66
CA PHE A 355 -2.46 -5.57 0.90
C PHE A 355 -1.67 -5.63 2.20
N ALA A 356 -2.00 -6.59 3.07
CA ALA A 356 -1.32 -6.83 4.34
C ALA A 356 -0.81 -8.28 4.38
N GLN A 357 0.26 -8.53 5.13
CA GLN A 357 0.76 -9.89 5.34
C GLN A 357 -0.11 -10.64 6.35
N GLU A 358 -0.47 -11.87 5.99
CA GLU A 358 -1.05 -12.84 6.92
C GLU A 358 0.04 -13.49 7.77
N VAL A 359 -0.37 -14.27 8.78
CA VAL A 359 0.54 -15.00 9.70
C VAL A 359 1.52 -15.91 8.96
N GLN A 360 1.18 -16.37 7.75
CA GLN A 360 2.05 -17.23 6.92
C GLN A 360 3.02 -16.44 6.02
N GLY A 361 3.10 -15.11 6.13
CA GLY A 361 3.97 -14.24 5.32
C GLY A 361 3.40 -13.86 3.95
N THR A 362 2.26 -14.42 3.57
CA THR A 362 1.59 -14.13 2.29
C THR A 362 0.77 -12.86 2.35
N TYR A 363 0.83 -12.02 1.32
CA TYR A 363 0.01 -10.83 1.21
C TYR A 363 -1.43 -11.14 0.75
N THR A 364 -2.40 -10.55 1.42
CA THR A 364 -3.82 -10.59 1.03
C THR A 364 -4.38 -9.19 0.89
N ASN A 365 -5.33 -9.00 -0.02
CA ASN A 365 -6.08 -7.74 -0.10
C ASN A 365 -7.05 -7.66 1.08
N VAL A 366 -6.84 -6.71 1.99
CA VAL A 366 -7.63 -6.56 3.21
C VAL A 366 -8.51 -5.30 3.21
N LEU A 367 -8.17 -4.26 2.44
CA LEU A 367 -9.04 -3.09 2.22
C LEU A 367 -9.16 -2.73 0.74
N SER A 368 -10.37 -2.34 0.33
CA SER A 368 -10.64 -1.95 -1.06
C SER A 368 -11.59 -0.76 -1.13
N ALA A 369 -11.31 0.17 -2.04
CA ALA A 369 -12.19 1.27 -2.39
C ALA A 369 -12.31 1.40 -3.92
N TYR A 370 -13.53 1.40 -4.48
CA TYR A 370 -13.77 1.42 -5.92
C TYR A 370 -14.49 2.71 -6.36
N ASN A 371 -14.06 3.26 -7.50
CA ASN A 371 -14.78 4.31 -8.23
C ASN A 371 -15.49 3.67 -9.43
N SER A 372 -16.81 3.79 -9.49
CA SER A 372 -17.64 3.30 -10.59
C SER A 372 -18.04 4.41 -11.55
#